data_AF-A0AAU9JGC0-F1
#
_entry.id   AF-A0AAU9JGC0-F1
#
_cell.length_a   1.000
_cell.length_b   1.000
_cell.length_c   1.000
_cell.angle_alpha   90.00
_cell.angle_beta   90.00
_cell.angle_gamma   90.00
#
_symmetry.space_group_name_H-M   'P 1'
#
loop_
_entity.id
_entity.type
_entity.pdbx_description
1 polymer ?
#
loop_
_entity_poly.entity_id
_entity_poly.type
_entity_poly.pdbx_seq_one_letter_code
_entity_poly.pdbx_strand_id
1 'polypeptide(L)'
;MYSSKLNSNQQEALLNFQAITESYDADVAMELLNKHNFDVISASNEFMSMPRNNYNFQDSMVSDDIQDPLIQDSAYSESSWAIIRYAKWGQQKLVSGISWVFYLAYNYFYPPVRTSEDASAFISILSNYSPRVPFTNLKLQESLSEAQKLRKLLLVYINSFTVPSQWVASVLCSQELTSFLENNFISWGVDQTSPDGRAAILLFQLTQFPCFVVLNPQEINNLHIIKIIKVPIQLNALLNELDLCINGENSILLNGDSELQYERKIRRQQDLELEEAERIVRERYLQEEAKRKQKLKEEEEEEKKERLRKEEAKRQKIEKIGPEPENGDNIAQISFRLPNGQKCERRFYATQTVEILYDFVETLDLSDFEIVINFPLLVLSNKSQTLENAGLFPKSVVHIRELS
;
A
#
# COMPACT_ATOMS: atom_id res chain seq x y z
N MET A 1 16.45 -18.75 -6.73
CA MET A 1 16.98 -19.40 -5.48
C MET A 1 18.28 -18.74 -5.00
N TYR A 2 18.36 -17.39 -5.01
CA TYR A 2 19.57 -16.62 -4.64
C TYR A 2 19.29 -15.41 -3.72
N SER A 3 18.13 -15.36 -3.03
CA SER A 3 17.74 -14.20 -2.21
C SER A 3 18.42 -14.15 -0.82
N SER A 4 19.28 -15.10 -0.45
CA SER A 4 19.86 -15.15 0.89
C SER A 4 21.36 -14.84 0.86
N LYS A 5 21.70 -13.61 1.30
CA LYS A 5 23.03 -12.97 1.50
C LYS A 5 23.54 -12.08 0.35
N LEU A 6 22.82 -11.00 0.06
CA LEU A 6 23.38 -9.84 -0.64
C LEU A 6 23.86 -8.82 0.40
N ASN A 7 25.07 -8.27 0.22
CA ASN A 7 25.56 -7.15 1.04
C ASN A 7 24.76 -5.87 0.71
N SER A 8 24.74 -4.90 1.62
CA SER A 8 23.98 -3.63 1.45
C SER A 8 24.26 -2.96 0.10
N ASN A 9 25.53 -2.92 -0.33
CA ASN A 9 25.93 -2.33 -1.61
C ASN A 9 25.40 -3.10 -2.83
N GLN A 10 25.24 -4.41 -2.72
CA GLN A 10 24.72 -5.26 -3.80
C GLN A 10 23.19 -5.16 -3.90
N GLN A 11 22.51 -4.98 -2.78
CA GLN A 11 21.07 -4.67 -2.75
C GLN A 11 20.78 -3.30 -3.36
N GLU A 12 21.62 -2.30 -3.06
CA GLU A 12 21.52 -0.97 -3.65
C GLU A 12 21.78 -1.01 -5.17
N ALA A 13 22.80 -1.75 -5.62
CA ALA A 13 23.07 -1.95 -7.04
C ALA A 13 21.90 -2.63 -7.78
N LEU A 14 21.26 -3.62 -7.14
CA LEU A 14 20.08 -4.31 -7.69
C LEU A 14 18.89 -3.37 -7.84
N LEU A 15 18.57 -2.59 -6.79
CA LEU A 15 17.49 -1.60 -6.82
C LEU A 15 17.74 -0.53 -7.89
N ASN A 16 18.97 -0.03 -7.99
CA ASN A 16 19.35 0.96 -8.99
C ASN A 16 19.24 0.40 -10.43
N PHE A 17 19.67 -0.83 -10.65
CA PHE A 17 19.53 -1.50 -11.95
C PHE A 17 18.06 -1.71 -12.34
N GLN A 18 17.22 -2.18 -11.40
CA GLN A 18 15.78 -2.37 -11.65
C GLN A 18 15.06 -1.04 -11.91
N ALA A 19 15.48 0.05 -11.25
CA ALA A 19 14.95 1.38 -11.50
C ALA A 19 15.34 1.93 -12.89
N ILE A 20 16.52 1.59 -13.41
CA ILE A 20 17.01 2.05 -14.72
C ILE A 20 16.38 1.25 -15.87
N THR A 21 16.23 -0.05 -15.68
CA THR A 21 15.84 -0.98 -16.75
C THR A 21 14.34 -1.32 -16.75
N GLU A 22 13.62 -0.94 -15.69
CA GLU A 22 12.24 -1.37 -15.39
C GLU A 22 12.07 -2.91 -15.40
N SER A 23 13.17 -3.64 -15.20
CA SER A 23 13.14 -5.11 -15.17
C SER A 23 12.51 -5.60 -13.86
N TYR A 24 11.39 -6.31 -13.98
CA TYR A 24 10.71 -6.94 -12.85
C TYR A 24 11.35 -8.27 -12.43
N ASP A 25 12.20 -8.86 -13.28
CA ASP A 25 12.85 -10.13 -13.01
C ASP A 25 14.16 -9.92 -12.23
N ALA A 26 14.10 -10.18 -10.93
CA ALA A 26 15.23 -10.03 -10.03
C ALA A 26 16.35 -11.04 -10.32
N ASP A 27 16.05 -12.21 -10.88
CA ASP A 27 17.06 -13.23 -11.16
C ASP A 27 17.90 -12.82 -12.39
N VAL A 28 17.26 -12.30 -13.44
CA VAL A 28 17.94 -11.74 -14.64
C VAL A 28 18.76 -10.50 -14.30
N ALA A 29 18.21 -9.61 -13.48
CA ALA A 29 18.92 -8.42 -13.01
C ALA A 29 20.18 -8.80 -12.22
N MET A 30 20.08 -9.79 -11.35
CA MET A 30 21.22 -10.31 -10.58
C MET A 30 22.27 -10.99 -11.44
N GLU A 31 21.87 -11.71 -12.48
CA GLU A 31 22.79 -12.35 -13.42
C GLU A 31 23.66 -11.32 -14.16
N LEU A 32 23.03 -10.28 -14.70
CA LEU A 32 23.72 -9.20 -15.41
C LEU A 32 24.60 -8.36 -14.46
N LEU A 33 24.12 -8.08 -13.25
CA LEU A 33 24.92 -7.38 -12.25
C LEU A 33 26.13 -8.21 -11.82
N ASN A 34 25.97 -9.52 -11.60
CA ASN A 34 27.10 -10.39 -11.29
C ASN A 34 28.11 -10.44 -12.43
N LYS A 35 27.65 -10.49 -13.68
CA LYS A 35 28.50 -10.47 -14.88
C LYS A 35 29.38 -9.22 -14.96
N HIS A 36 28.87 -8.09 -14.50
CA HIS A 36 29.56 -6.79 -14.50
C HIS A 36 30.13 -6.39 -13.14
N ASN A 37 30.35 -7.33 -12.21
CA ASN A 37 30.88 -7.05 -10.88
C ASN A 37 30.08 -5.97 -10.10
N PHE A 38 28.76 -5.97 -10.24
CA PHE A 38 27.84 -4.97 -9.70
C PHE A 38 28.04 -3.54 -10.22
N ASP A 39 28.70 -3.37 -11.37
CA ASP A 39 28.68 -2.12 -12.12
C ASP A 39 27.32 -1.96 -12.82
N VAL A 40 26.43 -1.20 -12.17
CA VAL A 40 25.07 -0.93 -12.62
C VAL A 40 25.04 -0.35 -14.03
N ILE A 41 26.03 0.47 -14.40
CA ILE A 41 26.05 1.18 -15.69
C ILE A 41 26.41 0.20 -16.81
N SER A 42 27.49 -0.57 -16.63
CA SER A 42 27.92 -1.56 -17.62
C SER A 42 26.86 -2.65 -17.82
N ALA A 43 26.22 -3.10 -16.73
CA ALA A 43 25.11 -4.05 -16.80
C ALA A 43 23.88 -3.46 -17.52
N SER A 44 23.49 -2.22 -17.21
CA SER A 44 22.32 -1.59 -17.83
C SER A 44 22.53 -1.33 -19.31
N ASN A 45 23.74 -0.94 -19.70
CA ASN A 45 24.11 -0.75 -21.10
C ASN A 45 24.01 -2.06 -21.90
N GLU A 46 24.47 -3.19 -21.31
CA GLU A 46 24.32 -4.50 -21.94
C GLU A 46 22.84 -4.91 -22.06
N PHE A 47 22.06 -4.77 -20.98
CA PHE A 47 20.62 -5.07 -20.99
C PHE A 47 19.89 -4.31 -22.09
N MET A 48 20.15 -3.01 -22.21
CA MET A 48 19.50 -2.13 -23.19
C MET A 48 19.97 -2.36 -24.63
N SER A 49 21.09 -3.06 -24.82
CA SER A 49 21.60 -3.48 -26.13
C SER A 49 21.03 -4.81 -26.61
N MET A 50 20.33 -5.56 -25.75
CA MET A 50 19.76 -6.86 -26.10
C MET A 50 18.49 -6.70 -26.96
N PRO A 51 18.32 -7.46 -28.05
CA PRO A 51 17.10 -7.42 -28.87
C PRO A 51 15.88 -7.92 -28.07
N ARG A 52 14.79 -7.14 -28.01
CA ARG A 52 13.55 -7.42 -27.23
C ARG A 52 12.78 -8.71 -27.57
N ASN A 53 13.24 -9.54 -28.52
CA ASN A 53 12.60 -10.80 -28.87
C ASN A 53 13.39 -11.98 -28.29
N ASN A 54 13.20 -12.30 -27.00
CA ASN A 54 13.25 -13.66 -26.46
C ASN A 54 12.99 -13.72 -24.95
N TYR A 55 11.85 -13.19 -24.49
CA TYR A 55 11.27 -13.63 -23.21
C TYR A 55 10.24 -14.73 -23.49
N ASN A 56 10.76 -15.87 -23.93
CA ASN A 56 10.13 -17.18 -23.83
C ASN A 56 11.26 -18.20 -23.95
N PHE A 57 11.78 -18.66 -22.83
CA PHE A 57 12.60 -19.87 -22.79
C PHE A 57 11.92 -20.90 -21.89
N GLN A 58 11.00 -21.63 -22.52
CA GLN A 58 10.90 -23.07 -22.33
C GLN A 58 11.32 -23.71 -23.65
N ASP A 59 12.29 -24.63 -23.55
CA ASP A 59 12.70 -25.68 -24.50
C ASP A 59 13.65 -25.39 -25.69
N SER A 60 14.85 -25.97 -25.51
CA SER A 60 15.55 -26.91 -26.40
C SER A 60 16.40 -26.43 -27.60
N MET A 61 17.66 -26.89 -27.55
CA MET A 61 18.62 -27.26 -28.60
C MET A 61 18.17 -27.16 -30.07
N VAL A 62 19.01 -26.53 -30.91
CA VAL A 62 19.82 -27.14 -31.99
C VAL A 62 20.56 -26.01 -32.74
N SER A 63 21.79 -26.31 -33.13
CA SER A 63 22.77 -25.51 -33.85
C SER A 63 22.39 -25.18 -35.30
N ASP A 64 22.96 -24.11 -35.88
CA ASP A 64 23.97 -24.23 -36.95
C ASP A 64 24.42 -22.86 -37.50
N ASP A 65 25.68 -22.86 -37.94
CA ASP A 65 26.52 -21.80 -38.49
C ASP A 65 25.95 -21.08 -39.72
N ILE A 66 26.29 -19.79 -39.89
CA ILE A 66 26.90 -19.24 -41.13
C ILE A 66 27.87 -18.09 -40.76
N GLN A 67 29.14 -18.26 -41.15
CA GLN A 67 30.16 -17.21 -41.25
C GLN A 67 30.05 -16.48 -42.59
N ASP A 68 30.31 -15.17 -42.61
CA ASP A 68 31.22 -14.59 -43.62
C ASP A 68 31.75 -13.20 -43.18
N PRO A 69 32.98 -12.80 -43.59
CA PRO A 69 33.79 -11.80 -42.89
C PRO A 69 34.14 -10.55 -43.73
N LEU A 70 34.79 -9.59 -43.04
CA LEU A 70 35.62 -8.47 -43.54
C LEU A 70 34.92 -7.23 -44.13
N ILE A 71 34.84 -6.15 -43.33
CA ILE A 71 35.47 -4.86 -43.67
C ILE A 71 36.10 -4.28 -42.39
N GLN A 72 37.38 -3.96 -42.50
CA GLN A 72 38.27 -3.47 -41.43
C GLN A 72 38.44 -1.93 -41.55
N ASP A 73 38.52 -1.29 -40.38
CA ASP A 73 39.15 -0.01 -40.05
C ASP A 73 38.49 1.33 -40.45
N SER A 74 37.86 1.96 -39.45
CA SER A 74 38.29 3.29 -39.01
C SER A 74 37.97 3.50 -37.52
N ALA A 75 39.02 3.62 -36.70
CA ALA A 75 38.93 3.88 -35.27
C ALA A 75 38.47 5.32 -35.00
N TYR A 76 37.16 5.50 -34.76
CA TYR A 76 36.62 6.58 -33.95
C TYR A 76 35.54 5.96 -33.05
N SER A 77 35.64 6.19 -31.74
CA SER A 77 34.81 5.55 -30.73
C SER A 77 33.32 5.79 -30.97
N GLU A 78 32.63 4.75 -31.43
CA GLU A 78 31.18 4.69 -31.64
C GLU A 78 30.35 4.63 -30.33
N SER A 79 30.91 5.08 -29.21
CA SER A 79 30.25 5.08 -27.90
C SER A 79 29.36 6.32 -27.64
N SER A 80 29.18 7.21 -28.62
CA SER A 80 28.42 8.46 -28.42
C SER A 80 27.05 8.53 -29.11
N TRP A 81 26.62 7.50 -29.84
CA TRP A 81 25.38 7.54 -30.63
C TRP A 81 24.21 6.72 -30.06
N ALA A 82 24.44 5.91 -29.02
CA ALA A 82 23.41 5.06 -28.43
C ALA A 82 22.36 5.84 -27.59
N ILE A 83 22.73 6.99 -27.01
CA ILE A 83 21.85 7.79 -26.15
C ILE A 83 20.79 8.57 -26.96
N ILE A 84 21.06 8.86 -28.24
CA ILE A 84 20.26 9.81 -29.04
C ILE A 84 18.93 9.21 -29.53
N ARG A 85 18.69 7.89 -29.42
CA ARG A 85 17.39 7.30 -29.85
C ARG A 85 16.28 7.33 -28.80
N TYR A 86 16.55 7.67 -27.53
CA TYR A 86 15.54 7.55 -26.46
C TYR A 86 14.66 8.78 -26.25
N ALA A 87 14.94 9.92 -26.90
CA ALA A 87 14.11 11.13 -26.78
C ALA A 87 12.85 11.14 -27.67
N LYS A 88 12.29 9.96 -28.01
CA LYS A 88 11.08 9.87 -28.83
C LYS A 88 10.19 8.67 -28.49
N TRP A 89 9.97 8.37 -27.21
CA TRP A 89 8.86 7.50 -26.80
C TRP A 89 8.47 7.75 -25.35
N GLY A 90 7.17 7.96 -25.08
CA GLY A 90 6.62 8.03 -23.72
C GLY A 90 6.23 9.43 -23.20
N GLN A 91 5.35 10.15 -23.91
CA GLN A 91 4.45 11.05 -23.20
C GLN A 91 3.52 10.20 -22.34
N GLN A 92 3.85 10.02 -21.07
CA GLN A 92 2.98 9.84 -19.90
C GLN A 92 3.73 9.08 -18.81
N LYS A 93 3.87 9.74 -17.65
CA LYS A 93 4.32 9.23 -16.35
C LYS A 93 5.68 8.53 -16.31
N LEU A 94 6.70 9.29 -15.87
CA LEU A 94 7.74 8.86 -14.91
C LEU A 94 8.70 10.05 -14.71
N VAL A 95 8.39 10.92 -13.76
CA VAL A 95 9.25 12.06 -13.40
C VAL A 95 9.60 11.95 -11.93
N SER A 96 10.68 11.22 -11.64
CA SER A 96 11.36 11.23 -10.34
C SER A 96 12.82 10.77 -10.38
N GLY A 97 13.29 10.13 -11.46
CA GLY A 97 14.65 9.57 -11.56
C GLY A 97 15.71 10.42 -12.26
N ILE A 98 15.34 11.53 -12.92
CA ILE A 98 16.26 12.27 -13.81
C ILE A 98 17.26 13.14 -13.02
N SER A 99 16.94 13.54 -11.78
CA SER A 99 17.78 14.40 -10.93
C SER A 99 19.08 13.74 -10.46
N TRP A 100 19.06 12.45 -10.13
CA TRP A 100 20.27 11.73 -9.69
C TRP A 100 21.23 11.46 -10.85
N VAL A 101 20.68 11.10 -12.02
CA VAL A 101 21.44 10.92 -13.27
C VAL A 101 22.10 12.24 -13.70
N PHE A 102 21.43 13.38 -13.51
CA PHE A 102 22.00 14.71 -13.69
C PHE A 102 23.23 14.94 -12.79
N TYR A 103 23.14 14.64 -11.49
CA TYR A 103 24.24 14.87 -10.55
C TYR A 103 25.45 13.97 -10.87
N LEU A 104 25.21 12.72 -11.24
CA LEU A 104 26.27 11.78 -11.62
C LEU A 104 26.91 12.12 -12.97
N ALA A 105 26.13 12.39 -14.01
CA ALA A 105 26.67 12.73 -15.32
C ALA A 105 27.47 14.04 -15.28
N TYR A 106 26.98 15.05 -14.56
CA TYR A 106 27.67 16.33 -14.42
C TYR A 106 28.98 16.20 -13.62
N ASN A 107 28.97 15.52 -12.45
CA ASN A 107 30.19 15.31 -11.66
C ASN A 107 31.19 14.36 -12.33
N TYR A 108 30.74 13.43 -13.17
CA TYR A 108 31.60 12.47 -13.86
C TYR A 108 32.30 13.10 -15.08
N PHE A 109 31.61 13.94 -15.86
CA PHE A 109 32.21 14.63 -17.00
C PHE A 109 32.95 15.92 -16.62
N TYR A 110 32.63 16.53 -15.47
CA TYR A 110 33.24 17.78 -15.01
C TYR A 110 33.57 17.70 -13.50
N PRO A 111 34.77 17.23 -13.12
CA PRO A 111 35.19 17.21 -11.72
C PRO A 111 35.21 18.65 -11.14
N PRO A 112 34.96 18.84 -9.83
CA PRO A 112 34.85 20.15 -9.21
C PRO A 112 36.23 20.80 -9.03
N VAL A 113 36.89 21.15 -10.13
CA VAL A 113 38.02 22.09 -10.14
C VAL A 113 37.93 22.91 -11.43
N ARG A 114 37.25 24.07 -11.33
CA ARG A 114 37.53 25.32 -12.05
C ARG A 114 36.63 26.43 -11.50
N THR A 115 37.26 27.57 -11.28
CA THR A 115 36.74 28.85 -10.76
C THR A 115 35.67 29.44 -11.69
N SER A 116 34.87 30.41 -11.20
CA SER A 116 33.77 31.11 -11.90
C SER A 116 34.23 32.02 -13.07
N GLU A 117 35.28 31.62 -13.78
CA GLU A 117 35.99 32.45 -14.74
C GLU A 117 35.21 32.62 -16.05
N ASP A 118 34.40 31.64 -16.48
CA ASP A 118 33.74 31.67 -17.79
C ASP A 118 32.62 32.71 -17.87
N ALA A 119 31.74 32.78 -16.87
CA ALA A 119 30.65 33.77 -16.82
C ALA A 119 31.21 35.19 -16.65
N SER A 120 32.22 35.36 -15.80
CA SER A 120 32.88 36.66 -15.60
C SER A 120 33.69 37.10 -16.83
N ALA A 121 34.35 36.17 -17.52
CA ALA A 121 35.01 36.43 -18.80
C ALA A 121 34.00 36.86 -19.86
N PHE A 122 32.84 36.19 -19.96
CA PHE A 122 31.77 36.60 -20.88
C PHE A 122 31.25 38.01 -20.57
N ILE A 123 31.00 38.33 -19.30
CA ILE A 123 30.57 39.68 -18.88
C ILE A 123 31.63 40.74 -19.23
N SER A 124 32.92 40.39 -19.14
CA SER A 124 34.02 41.29 -19.54
C SER A 124 34.01 41.64 -21.03
N ILE A 125 33.57 40.72 -21.90
CA ILE A 125 33.44 40.97 -23.35
C ILE A 125 32.37 42.03 -23.62
N LEU A 126 31.29 42.01 -22.82
CA LEU A 126 30.20 42.98 -22.93
C LEU A 126 30.52 44.32 -22.25
N SER A 127 31.65 44.46 -21.57
CA SER A 127 32.02 45.67 -20.81
C SER A 127 32.15 46.93 -21.68
N ASN A 128 32.40 46.75 -22.98
CA ASN A 128 32.52 47.82 -23.98
C ASN A 128 31.16 48.39 -24.43
N TYR A 129 30.05 47.74 -24.07
CA TYR A 129 28.70 48.18 -24.42
C TYR A 129 28.00 48.81 -23.21
N SER A 130 27.10 49.76 -23.49
CA SER A 130 26.29 50.44 -22.48
C SER A 130 24.87 50.66 -23.02
N PRO A 131 23.83 50.39 -22.23
CA PRO A 131 23.81 49.84 -20.87
C PRO A 131 24.26 48.38 -20.74
N ARG A 132 24.65 47.97 -19.53
CA ARG A 132 25.10 46.60 -19.23
C ARG A 132 23.90 45.71 -18.88
N VAL A 133 23.85 44.53 -19.49
CA VAL A 133 22.86 43.50 -19.16
C VAL A 133 23.15 42.93 -17.77
N PRO A 134 22.12 42.66 -16.92
CA PRO A 134 22.30 42.22 -15.54
C PRO A 134 22.67 40.71 -15.44
N PHE A 135 23.73 40.30 -16.14
CA PHE A 135 24.24 38.93 -16.03
C PHE A 135 24.93 38.70 -14.70
N THR A 136 24.64 37.57 -14.05
CA THR A 136 25.26 37.17 -12.78
C THR A 136 26.67 36.61 -12.99
N ASN A 137 27.60 36.91 -12.08
CA ASN A 137 28.94 36.28 -12.03
C ASN A 137 28.95 34.88 -11.37
N LEU A 138 27.77 34.34 -11.07
CA LEU A 138 27.58 33.06 -10.39
C LEU A 138 27.68 31.89 -11.38
N LYS A 139 27.87 30.67 -10.86
CA LYS A 139 27.75 29.45 -11.67
C LYS A 139 26.29 29.15 -12.00
N LEU A 140 26.03 28.37 -13.05
CA LEU A 140 24.66 28.01 -13.46
C LEU A 140 23.83 27.41 -12.31
N GLN A 141 24.41 26.51 -11.50
CA GLN A 141 23.74 25.91 -10.34
C GLN A 141 23.43 26.93 -9.22
N GLU A 142 24.33 27.88 -9.00
CA GLU A 142 24.15 28.94 -8.02
C GLU A 142 23.08 29.94 -8.50
N SER A 143 23.10 30.30 -9.79
CA SER A 143 22.07 31.14 -10.41
C SER A 143 20.68 30.47 -10.36
N LEU A 144 20.60 29.15 -10.54
CA LEU A 144 19.36 28.38 -10.35
C LEU A 144 18.87 28.46 -8.90
N SER A 145 19.77 28.28 -7.93
CA SER A 145 19.45 28.33 -6.50
C SER A 145 18.98 29.74 -6.09
N GLU A 146 19.64 30.79 -6.59
CA GLU A 146 19.25 32.18 -6.34
C GLU A 146 17.91 32.53 -6.99
N ALA A 147 17.66 32.09 -8.22
CA ALA A 147 16.40 32.30 -8.91
C ALA A 147 15.23 31.62 -8.18
N GLN A 148 15.46 30.43 -7.60
CA GLN A 148 14.47 29.76 -6.75
C GLN A 148 14.19 30.54 -5.45
N LYS A 149 15.23 30.98 -4.72
CA LYS A 149 15.07 31.77 -3.49
C LYS A 149 14.28 33.05 -3.73
N LEU A 150 14.57 33.73 -4.85
CA LEU A 150 13.94 34.99 -5.23
C LEU A 150 12.60 34.78 -5.98
N ARG A 151 12.21 33.54 -6.24
CA ARG A 151 11.04 33.15 -7.05
C ARG A 151 10.97 33.89 -8.40
N LYS A 152 12.12 34.06 -9.05
CA LYS A 152 12.26 34.65 -10.39
C LYS A 152 12.55 33.57 -11.42
N LEU A 153 12.22 33.81 -12.68
CA LEU A 153 12.64 32.96 -13.78
C LEU A 153 14.15 33.13 -14.04
N LEU A 154 14.81 32.05 -14.49
CA LEU A 154 16.21 32.11 -14.91
C LEU A 154 16.28 32.21 -16.44
N LEU A 155 16.94 33.26 -16.94
CA LEU A 155 17.24 33.46 -18.35
C LEU A 155 18.70 33.09 -18.61
N VAL A 156 18.93 32.05 -19.40
CA VAL A 156 20.27 31.63 -19.85
C VAL A 156 20.51 32.15 -21.26
N TYR A 157 21.59 32.90 -21.47
CA TYR A 157 22.06 33.34 -22.79
C TYR A 157 23.29 32.54 -23.19
N ILE A 158 23.19 31.79 -24.29
CA ILE A 158 24.33 31.11 -24.89
C ILE A 158 24.75 31.87 -26.14
N ASN A 159 25.89 32.53 -26.04
CA ASN A 159 26.48 33.32 -27.09
C ASN A 159 27.21 32.46 -28.12
N SER A 160 27.26 32.95 -29.36
CA SER A 160 28.11 32.41 -30.43
C SER A 160 28.89 33.54 -31.10
N PHE A 161 30.06 33.24 -31.65
CA PHE A 161 30.88 34.23 -32.37
C PHE A 161 30.20 34.79 -33.63
N THR A 162 29.08 34.20 -34.05
CA THR A 162 28.30 34.59 -35.22
C THR A 162 27.38 35.79 -34.99
N VAL A 163 27.23 36.26 -33.75
CA VAL A 163 26.32 37.38 -33.42
C VAL A 163 26.88 38.71 -33.94
N PRO A 164 26.12 39.50 -34.72
CA PRO A 164 26.58 40.82 -35.17
C PRO A 164 26.71 41.82 -34.01
N SER A 165 27.82 42.56 -33.95
CA SER A 165 28.05 43.60 -32.91
C SER A 165 26.96 44.67 -32.87
N GLN A 166 26.35 44.98 -34.02
CA GLN A 166 25.22 45.91 -34.11
C GLN A 166 24.00 45.38 -33.35
N TRP A 167 23.72 44.08 -33.42
CA TRP A 167 22.61 43.47 -32.68
C TRP A 167 22.88 43.47 -31.18
N VAL A 168 24.12 43.18 -30.78
CA VAL A 168 24.54 43.25 -29.37
C VAL A 168 24.32 44.66 -28.82
N ALA A 169 24.77 45.69 -29.53
CA ALA A 169 24.62 47.08 -29.09
C ALA A 169 23.15 47.56 -29.09
N SER A 170 22.37 47.19 -30.12
CA SER A 170 21.01 47.73 -30.32
C SER A 170 19.91 46.95 -29.63
N VAL A 171 20.10 45.66 -29.37
CA VAL A 171 19.08 44.77 -28.79
C VAL A 171 19.53 44.25 -27.43
N LEU A 172 20.64 43.50 -27.38
CA LEU A 172 21.09 42.85 -26.13
C LEU A 172 21.41 43.88 -25.05
N CYS A 173 22.13 44.95 -25.41
CA CYS A 173 22.51 46.05 -24.54
C CYS A 173 21.55 47.24 -24.66
N SER A 174 20.28 47.03 -25.01
CA SER A 174 19.28 48.10 -25.03
C SER A 174 18.81 48.45 -23.61
N GLN A 175 18.47 49.72 -23.36
CA GLN A 175 17.95 50.15 -22.05
C GLN A 175 16.65 49.45 -21.69
N GLU A 176 15.78 49.27 -22.67
CA GLU A 176 14.47 48.62 -22.50
C GLU A 176 14.63 47.16 -22.06
N LEU A 177 15.50 46.39 -22.72
CA LEU A 177 15.75 44.99 -22.34
C LEU A 177 16.42 44.89 -20.97
N THR A 178 17.44 45.70 -20.70
CA THR A 178 18.16 45.68 -19.42
C THR A 178 17.21 45.91 -18.24
N SER A 179 16.39 46.97 -18.30
CA SER A 179 15.42 47.26 -17.24
C SER A 179 14.34 46.19 -17.11
N PHE A 180 13.94 45.55 -18.22
CA PHE A 180 13.00 44.43 -18.18
C PHE A 180 13.60 43.18 -17.52
N LEU A 181 14.86 42.85 -17.82
CA LEU A 181 15.56 41.70 -17.25
C LEU A 181 15.84 41.88 -15.76
N GLU A 182 16.29 43.06 -15.31
CA GLU A 182 16.54 43.35 -13.89
C GLU A 182 15.31 43.09 -13.00
N ASN A 183 14.13 43.49 -13.50
CA ASN A 183 12.89 43.37 -12.77
C ASN A 183 12.38 41.92 -12.72
N ASN A 184 12.46 41.19 -13.83
CA ASN A 184 11.71 39.94 -14.00
C ASN A 184 12.56 38.66 -13.95
N PHE A 185 13.85 38.71 -14.27
CA PHE A 185 14.70 37.54 -14.43
C PHE A 185 15.96 37.58 -13.56
N ILE A 186 16.48 36.40 -13.23
CA ILE A 186 17.92 36.23 -12.99
C ILE A 186 18.54 35.89 -14.34
N SER A 187 19.54 36.64 -14.79
CA SER A 187 20.16 36.41 -16.10
C SER A 187 21.54 35.79 -15.95
N TRP A 188 21.82 34.72 -16.67
CA TRP A 188 23.13 34.06 -16.72
C TRP A 188 23.59 33.96 -18.18
N GLY A 189 24.84 34.35 -18.45
CA GLY A 189 25.36 34.44 -19.82
C GLY A 189 26.70 33.73 -19.95
N VAL A 190 26.87 32.99 -21.04
CA VAL A 190 28.08 32.20 -21.32
C VAL A 190 28.34 32.10 -22.82
N ASP A 191 29.60 31.91 -23.20
CA ASP A 191 29.96 31.62 -24.59
C ASP A 191 29.87 30.11 -24.90
N GLN A 192 29.38 29.74 -26.09
CA GLN A 192 29.23 28.33 -26.49
C GLN A 192 30.54 27.53 -26.43
N THR A 193 31.70 28.21 -26.60
CA THR A 193 33.00 27.55 -26.66
C THR A 193 33.58 27.24 -25.27
N SER A 194 33.05 27.87 -24.23
CA SER A 194 33.54 27.65 -22.87
C SER A 194 33.14 26.27 -22.34
N PRO A 195 33.89 25.72 -21.35
CA PRO A 195 33.46 24.55 -20.60
C PRO A 195 32.02 24.64 -20.09
N ASP A 196 31.67 25.75 -19.43
CA ASP A 196 30.33 25.97 -18.88
C ASP A 196 29.25 26.06 -19.98
N GLY A 197 29.59 26.67 -21.13
CA GLY A 197 28.72 26.74 -22.29
C GLY A 197 28.44 25.36 -22.90
N ARG A 198 29.46 24.53 -23.08
CA ARG A 198 29.30 23.16 -23.58
C ARG A 198 28.46 22.30 -22.63
N ALA A 199 28.66 22.45 -21.32
CA ALA A 199 27.85 21.78 -20.32
C ALA A 199 26.37 22.20 -20.41
N ALA A 200 26.10 23.51 -20.51
CA ALA A 200 24.74 24.04 -20.68
C ALA A 200 24.08 23.57 -21.99
N ILE A 201 24.84 23.47 -23.08
CA ILE A 201 24.35 22.97 -24.38
C ILE A 201 23.88 21.52 -24.28
N LEU A 202 24.67 20.65 -23.65
CA LEU A 202 24.32 19.26 -23.46
C LEU A 202 23.10 19.11 -22.53
N LEU A 203 23.09 19.90 -21.45
CA LEU A 203 22.03 19.92 -20.45
C LEU A 203 20.67 20.29 -21.07
N PHE A 204 20.62 21.36 -21.85
CA PHE A 204 19.38 21.87 -22.46
C PHE A 204 19.12 21.28 -23.85
N GLN A 205 19.95 20.33 -24.32
CA GLN A 205 19.87 19.68 -25.64
C GLN A 205 19.79 20.68 -26.80
N LEU A 206 20.60 21.73 -26.74
CA LEU A 206 20.55 22.84 -27.68
C LEU A 206 21.25 22.47 -28.99
N THR A 207 20.60 22.78 -30.11
CA THR A 207 21.11 22.48 -31.46
C THR A 207 21.38 23.73 -32.29
N GLN A 208 21.00 24.91 -31.80
CA GLN A 208 21.06 26.16 -32.56
C GLN A 208 21.53 27.32 -31.67
N PHE A 209 22.43 28.15 -32.21
CA PHE A 209 23.08 29.24 -31.50
C PHE A 209 23.19 30.48 -32.40
N PRO A 210 23.19 31.70 -31.82
CA PRO A 210 22.96 32.00 -30.40
C PRO A 210 21.50 31.78 -29.97
N CYS A 211 21.27 31.54 -28.68
CA CYS A 211 19.91 31.40 -28.15
C CYS A 211 19.77 31.86 -26.69
N PHE A 212 18.54 32.20 -26.33
CA PHE A 212 18.10 32.32 -24.94
C PHE A 212 17.31 31.09 -24.54
N VAL A 213 17.49 30.65 -23.30
CA VAL A 213 16.70 29.59 -22.66
C VAL A 213 16.05 30.18 -21.41
N VAL A 214 14.73 30.11 -21.37
CA VAL A 214 13.93 30.54 -20.21
C VAL A 214 13.58 29.33 -19.37
N LEU A 215 13.95 29.37 -18.10
CA LEU A 215 13.84 28.26 -17.17
C LEU A 215 12.99 28.64 -15.97
N ASN A 216 12.18 27.70 -15.51
CA ASN A 216 11.52 27.77 -14.22
C ASN A 216 12.36 27.03 -13.15
N PRO A 217 12.92 27.74 -12.15
CA PRO A 217 13.76 27.14 -11.11
C PRO A 217 12.97 26.60 -9.90
N GLN A 218 11.63 26.63 -9.90
CA GLN A 218 10.81 26.25 -8.73
C GLN A 218 11.05 24.80 -8.28
N GLU A 219 11.34 23.88 -9.21
CA GLU A 219 11.76 22.51 -8.92
C GLU A 219 13.24 22.31 -9.30
N ILE A 220 14.16 22.37 -8.32
CA ILE A 220 15.60 22.09 -8.55
C ILE A 220 15.82 20.72 -9.21
N ASN A 221 14.97 19.75 -8.88
CA ASN A 221 15.08 18.38 -9.36
C ASN A 221 14.51 18.16 -10.78
N ASN A 222 13.72 19.10 -11.29
CA ASN A 222 13.12 19.06 -12.62
C ASN A 222 13.20 20.44 -13.27
N LEU A 223 14.32 20.73 -13.92
CA LEU A 223 14.49 21.96 -14.68
C LEU A 223 13.50 21.99 -15.84
N HIS A 224 12.43 22.76 -15.70
CA HIS A 224 11.44 22.94 -16.75
C HIS A 224 11.87 24.07 -17.68
N ILE A 225 12.20 23.72 -18.92
CA ILE A 225 12.46 24.71 -19.99
C ILE A 225 11.11 25.25 -20.47
N ILE A 226 10.84 26.52 -20.15
CA ILE A 226 9.63 27.20 -20.61
C ILE A 226 9.73 27.46 -22.12
N LYS A 227 10.86 28.02 -22.57
CA LYS A 227 11.06 28.38 -23.96
C LYS A 227 12.52 28.50 -24.35
N ILE A 228 12.83 28.14 -25.59
CA ILE A 228 14.11 28.45 -26.25
C ILE A 228 13.84 29.48 -27.34
N ILE A 229 14.47 30.65 -27.25
CA ILE A 229 14.33 31.76 -28.19
C ILE A 229 15.62 31.85 -29.01
N LYS A 230 15.49 31.68 -30.32
CA LYS A 230 16.61 31.80 -31.26
C LYS A 230 16.86 33.28 -31.54
N VAL A 231 18.12 33.68 -31.58
CA VAL A 231 18.52 35.06 -31.87
C VAL A 231 19.58 35.06 -32.99
N PRO A 232 19.88 36.19 -33.65
CA PRO A 232 19.36 37.56 -33.46
C PRO A 232 17.90 37.76 -33.93
N ILE A 233 17.11 38.46 -33.13
CA ILE A 233 15.74 38.94 -33.48
C ILE A 233 15.57 40.42 -33.09
N GLN A 234 14.51 41.08 -33.55
CA GLN A 234 14.21 42.46 -33.18
C GLN A 234 13.86 42.59 -31.67
N LEU A 235 14.18 43.74 -31.07
CA LEU A 235 13.96 44.01 -29.64
C LEU A 235 12.51 43.76 -29.20
N ASN A 236 11.54 44.31 -29.93
CA ASN A 236 10.11 44.14 -29.62
C ASN A 236 9.68 42.66 -29.67
N ALA A 237 10.22 41.89 -30.62
CA ALA A 237 9.93 40.46 -30.71
C ALA A 237 10.51 39.70 -29.51
N LEU A 238 11.74 40.04 -29.07
CA LEU A 238 12.36 39.43 -27.90
C LEU A 238 11.59 39.75 -26.62
N LEU A 239 11.21 41.01 -26.40
CA LEU A 239 10.43 41.42 -25.23
C LEU A 239 9.08 40.73 -25.17
N ASN A 240 8.35 40.66 -26.30
CA ASN A 240 7.08 39.94 -26.38
C ASN A 240 7.25 38.46 -26.01
N GLU A 241 8.31 37.82 -26.47
CA GLU A 241 8.55 36.40 -26.18
C GLU A 241 8.88 36.15 -24.71
N LEU A 242 9.64 37.05 -24.07
CA LEU A 242 9.92 36.95 -22.65
C LEU A 242 8.69 37.26 -21.79
N ASP A 243 7.87 38.23 -22.19
CA ASP A 243 6.62 38.58 -21.50
C ASP A 243 5.61 37.42 -21.53
N LEU A 244 5.49 36.73 -22.67
CA LEU A 244 4.69 35.50 -22.77
C LEU A 244 5.17 34.41 -21.82
N CYS A 245 6.47 34.28 -21.58
CA CYS A 245 7.01 33.30 -20.63
C CYS A 245 6.61 33.64 -19.18
N ILE A 246 6.63 34.92 -18.80
CA ILE A 246 6.22 35.38 -17.46
C ILE A 246 4.72 35.14 -17.25
N ASN A 247 3.91 35.55 -18.23
CA ASN A 247 2.45 35.45 -18.13
C ASN A 247 1.95 34.00 -18.22
N GLY A 248 2.61 33.15 -19.00
CA GLY A 248 2.34 31.72 -19.05
C GLY A 248 2.59 31.02 -17.71
N GLU A 249 3.69 31.34 -17.03
CA GLU A 249 4.06 30.73 -15.75
C GLU A 249 3.11 31.12 -14.60
N ASN A 250 2.68 32.38 -14.54
CA ASN A 250 1.73 32.85 -13.52
C ASN A 250 0.41 32.05 -13.53
N SER A 251 0.01 31.51 -14.68
CA SER A 251 -1.20 30.68 -14.79
C SER A 251 -1.02 29.24 -14.27
N ILE A 252 0.19 28.68 -14.38
CA ILE A 252 0.49 27.29 -14.00
C ILE A 252 0.68 27.18 -12.48
N LEU A 253 1.37 28.15 -11.87
CA LEU A 253 1.60 28.19 -10.41
C LEU A 253 0.30 28.33 -9.60
N LEU A 254 -0.65 29.16 -10.06
CA LEU A 254 -1.94 29.36 -9.40
C LEU A 254 -2.84 28.10 -9.46
N ASN A 255 -2.72 27.31 -10.53
CA ASN A 255 -3.50 26.09 -10.72
C ASN A 255 -2.92 24.91 -9.90
N GLY A 256 -1.60 24.77 -9.85
CA GLY A 256 -0.93 23.69 -9.09
C GLY A 256 -1.19 23.75 -7.59
N ASP A 257 -1.17 24.94 -6.99
CA ASP A 257 -1.51 25.11 -5.57
C ASP A 257 -2.98 24.81 -5.29
N SER A 258 -3.88 25.12 -6.22
CA SER A 258 -5.32 24.89 -6.06
C SER A 258 -5.67 23.40 -6.12
N GLU A 259 -5.07 22.63 -7.03
CA GLU A 259 -5.28 21.18 -7.14
C GLU A 259 -4.74 20.42 -5.92
N LEU A 260 -3.54 20.77 -5.43
CA LEU A 260 -2.96 20.16 -4.23
C LEU A 260 -3.80 20.44 -2.98
N GLN A 261 -4.38 21.63 -2.85
CA GLN A 261 -5.27 21.97 -1.74
C GLN A 261 -6.61 21.22 -1.84
N TYR A 262 -7.11 20.99 -3.05
CA TYR A 262 -8.32 20.22 -3.29
C TYR A 262 -8.12 18.74 -2.98
N GLU A 263 -7.01 18.14 -3.42
CA GLU A 263 -6.65 16.76 -3.12
C GLU A 263 -6.48 16.54 -1.61
N ARG A 264 -5.83 17.48 -0.90
CA ARG A 264 -5.70 17.44 0.57
C ARG A 264 -7.05 17.51 1.27
N LYS A 265 -7.99 18.30 0.77
CA LYS A 265 -9.36 18.36 1.33
C LYS A 265 -10.11 17.05 1.11
N ILE A 266 -10.02 16.45 -0.07
CA ILE A 266 -10.68 15.17 -0.37
C ILE A 266 -10.12 14.05 0.52
N ARG A 267 -8.79 13.94 0.66
CA ARG A 267 -8.19 12.94 1.55
C ARG A 267 -8.63 13.11 2.99
N ARG A 268 -8.60 14.36 3.50
CA ARG A 268 -9.06 14.65 4.86
C ARG A 268 -10.53 14.26 5.07
N GLN A 269 -11.38 14.50 4.07
CA GLN A 269 -12.79 14.12 4.13
C GLN A 269 -12.96 12.59 4.17
N GLN A 270 -12.22 11.87 3.31
CA GLN A 270 -12.24 10.40 3.29
C GLN A 270 -11.73 9.79 4.59
N ASP A 271 -10.67 10.35 5.18
CA ASP A 271 -10.11 9.88 6.45
C ASP A 271 -11.12 10.06 7.60
N LEU A 272 -11.85 11.18 7.63
CA LEU A 272 -12.90 11.42 8.63
C LEU A 272 -14.07 10.45 8.48
N GLU A 273 -14.53 10.21 7.24
CA GLU A 273 -15.61 9.26 6.95
C GLU A 273 -15.23 7.82 7.33
N LEU A 274 -13.98 7.43 7.09
CA LEU A 274 -13.46 6.13 7.50
C LEU A 274 -13.42 5.99 9.03
N GLU A 275 -12.94 7.01 9.74
CA GLU A 275 -12.89 7.00 11.21
C GLU A 275 -14.30 6.89 11.82
N GLU A 276 -15.29 7.62 11.26
CA GLU A 276 -16.68 7.53 11.68
C GLU A 276 -17.27 6.14 11.41
N ALA A 277 -17.02 5.56 10.24
CA ALA A 277 -17.46 4.22 9.90
C ALA A 277 -16.87 3.15 10.84
N GLU A 278 -15.57 3.24 11.13
CA GLU A 278 -14.90 2.35 12.07
C GLU A 278 -15.50 2.44 13.48
N ARG A 279 -15.83 3.66 13.93
CA ARG A 279 -16.48 3.89 15.22
C ARG A 279 -17.86 3.23 15.29
N ILE A 280 -18.68 3.39 14.26
CA ILE A 280 -20.01 2.77 14.18
C ILE A 280 -19.91 1.24 14.20
N VAL A 281 -18.97 0.66 13.45
CA VAL A 281 -18.76 -0.79 13.42
C VAL A 281 -18.32 -1.30 14.80
N ARG A 282 -17.39 -0.59 15.46
CA ARG A 282 -16.91 -0.94 16.80
C ARG A 282 -18.03 -0.89 17.83
N GLU A 283 -18.86 0.15 17.81
CA GLU A 283 -20.00 0.29 18.73
C GLU A 283 -21.04 -0.82 18.51
N ARG A 284 -21.35 -1.15 17.26
CA ARG A 284 -22.26 -2.28 16.94
C ARG A 284 -21.71 -3.61 17.46
N TYR A 285 -20.42 -3.87 17.24
CA TYR A 285 -19.78 -5.08 17.73
C TYR A 285 -19.85 -5.19 19.27
N LEU A 286 -19.55 -4.10 19.98
CA LEU A 286 -19.64 -4.08 21.45
C LEU A 286 -21.08 -4.27 21.96
N GLN A 287 -22.08 -3.69 21.27
CA GLN A 287 -23.49 -3.88 21.61
C GLN A 287 -23.95 -5.33 21.38
N GLU A 288 -23.53 -5.95 20.28
CA GLU A 288 -23.85 -7.36 20.00
C GLU A 288 -23.19 -8.30 21.00
N GLU A 289 -21.91 -8.07 21.35
CA GLU A 289 -21.20 -8.85 22.36
C GLU A 289 -21.86 -8.72 23.75
N ALA A 290 -22.27 -7.51 24.13
CA ALA A 290 -22.99 -7.26 25.37
C ALA A 290 -24.34 -7.99 25.42
N LYS A 291 -25.13 -7.91 24.33
CA LYS A 291 -26.39 -8.66 24.20
C LYS A 291 -26.18 -10.17 24.29
N ARG A 292 -25.13 -10.70 23.65
CA ARG A 292 -24.80 -12.13 23.70
C ARG A 292 -24.43 -12.57 25.11
N LYS A 293 -23.59 -11.79 25.81
CA LYS A 293 -23.23 -12.06 27.21
C LYS A 293 -24.44 -11.99 28.14
N GLN A 294 -25.36 -11.06 27.89
CA GLN A 294 -26.58 -10.94 28.70
C GLN A 294 -27.50 -12.14 28.51
N LYS A 295 -27.76 -12.55 27.26
CA LYS A 295 -28.53 -13.77 26.97
C LYS A 295 -27.95 -15.02 27.61
N LEU A 296 -26.64 -15.22 27.51
CA LEU A 296 -25.98 -16.37 28.14
C LEU A 296 -26.14 -16.36 29.67
N LYS A 297 -26.07 -15.19 30.31
CA LYS A 297 -26.31 -15.08 31.76
C LYS A 297 -27.76 -15.38 32.13
N GLU A 298 -28.71 -14.89 31.34
CA GLU A 298 -30.14 -15.17 31.54
C GLU A 298 -30.44 -16.67 31.38
N GLU A 299 -29.89 -17.32 30.35
CA GLU A 299 -29.99 -18.78 30.14
C GLU A 299 -29.37 -19.58 31.30
N GLU A 300 -28.17 -19.20 31.77
CA GLU A 300 -27.53 -19.84 32.93
C GLU A 300 -28.35 -19.67 34.23
N GLU A 301 -28.98 -18.51 34.43
CA GLU A 301 -29.84 -18.26 35.59
C GLU A 301 -31.15 -19.06 35.52
N GLU A 302 -31.76 -19.18 34.34
CA GLU A 302 -32.94 -20.00 34.14
C GLU A 302 -32.64 -21.49 34.38
N GLU A 303 -31.53 -22.01 33.84
CA GLU A 303 -31.12 -23.40 34.04
C GLU A 303 -30.86 -23.69 35.53
N LYS A 304 -30.20 -22.77 36.25
CA LYS A 304 -30.00 -22.89 37.71
C LYS A 304 -31.33 -22.90 38.46
N LYS A 305 -32.27 -22.02 38.11
CA LYS A 305 -33.61 -21.98 38.74
C LYS A 305 -34.39 -23.26 38.46
N GLU A 306 -34.33 -23.80 37.24
CA GLU A 306 -35.01 -25.04 36.90
C GLU A 306 -34.43 -26.23 37.66
N ARG A 307 -33.10 -26.32 37.76
CA ARG A 307 -32.41 -27.34 38.56
C ARG A 307 -32.83 -27.29 40.03
N LEU A 308 -32.83 -26.11 40.63
CA LEU A 308 -33.28 -25.94 42.03
C LEU A 308 -34.75 -26.37 42.21
N ARG A 309 -35.64 -25.99 41.29
CA ARG A 309 -37.06 -26.44 41.32
C ARG A 309 -37.20 -27.96 41.23
N LYS A 310 -36.44 -28.61 40.34
CA LYS A 310 -36.42 -30.07 40.21
C LYS A 310 -35.91 -30.74 41.49
N GLU A 311 -34.85 -30.21 42.08
CA GLU A 311 -34.30 -30.71 43.35
C GLU A 311 -35.29 -30.54 44.52
N GLU A 312 -35.96 -29.40 44.63
CA GLU A 312 -37.01 -29.18 45.65
C GLU A 312 -38.20 -30.11 45.47
N ALA A 313 -38.69 -30.27 44.24
CA ALA A 313 -39.78 -31.19 43.93
C ALA A 313 -39.41 -32.64 44.27
N LYS A 314 -38.17 -33.06 43.97
CA LYS A 314 -37.64 -34.38 44.35
C LYS A 314 -37.58 -34.55 45.87
N ARG A 315 -37.14 -33.53 46.61
CA ARG A 315 -37.13 -33.55 48.10
C ARG A 315 -38.52 -33.71 48.69
N GLN A 316 -39.50 -32.96 48.20
CA GLN A 316 -40.89 -33.06 48.68
C GLN A 316 -41.48 -34.46 48.43
N LYS A 317 -41.17 -35.08 47.27
CA LYS A 317 -41.59 -36.46 46.98
C LYS A 317 -40.92 -37.46 47.92
N ILE A 318 -39.62 -37.34 48.16
CA ILE A 318 -38.89 -38.19 49.13
C ILE A 318 -39.49 -38.08 50.53
N GLU A 319 -39.84 -36.87 50.96
CA GLU A 319 -40.47 -36.63 52.26
C GLU A 319 -41.87 -37.27 52.35
N LYS A 320 -42.69 -37.15 51.30
CA LYS A 320 -44.01 -37.81 51.22
C LYS A 320 -43.92 -39.34 51.26
N ILE A 321 -42.91 -39.92 50.62
CA ILE A 321 -42.70 -41.38 50.60
C ILE A 321 -42.30 -41.88 52.00
N GLY A 322 -41.56 -41.08 52.78
CA GLY A 322 -41.16 -41.40 54.14
C GLY A 322 -40.11 -42.53 54.24
N PRO A 323 -39.77 -43.00 55.45
CA PRO A 323 -38.90 -44.16 55.65
C PRO A 323 -39.62 -45.48 55.29
N GLU A 324 -38.85 -46.53 55.00
CA GLU A 324 -39.43 -47.84 54.71
C GLU A 324 -40.02 -48.48 55.99
N PRO A 325 -41.28 -48.97 55.97
CA PRO A 325 -41.93 -49.55 57.14
C PRO A 325 -41.35 -50.91 57.56
N GLU A 326 -41.35 -51.20 58.86
CA GLU A 326 -40.94 -52.50 59.44
C GLU A 326 -41.97 -53.60 59.17
N ASN A 327 -41.55 -54.84 58.94
CA ASN A 327 -42.45 -55.95 58.57
C ASN A 327 -43.63 -56.14 59.55
N GLY A 328 -44.83 -56.34 59.00
CA GLY A 328 -46.08 -56.51 59.75
C GLY A 328 -47.26 -56.81 58.83
N ASP A 329 -48.46 -56.97 59.40
CA ASP A 329 -49.63 -57.50 58.71
C ASP A 329 -50.22 -56.56 57.63
N ASN A 330 -49.90 -55.26 57.65
CA ASN A 330 -50.49 -54.25 56.77
C ASN A 330 -49.49 -53.64 55.78
N ILE A 331 -48.51 -54.43 55.34
CA ILE A 331 -47.40 -53.98 54.48
C ILE A 331 -47.36 -54.73 53.17
N ALA A 332 -47.33 -53.96 52.08
CA ALA A 332 -47.13 -54.44 50.73
C ALA A 332 -45.64 -54.38 50.36
N GLN A 333 -45.06 -55.51 49.99
CA GLN A 333 -43.69 -55.62 49.47
C GLN A 333 -43.72 -55.52 47.94
N ILE A 334 -43.21 -54.41 47.39
CA ILE A 334 -43.26 -54.12 45.96
C ILE A 334 -41.87 -54.25 45.35
N SER A 335 -41.75 -55.07 44.30
CA SER A 335 -40.54 -55.15 43.49
C SER A 335 -40.74 -54.46 42.16
N PHE A 336 -39.94 -53.41 41.92
CA PHE A 336 -39.88 -52.66 40.68
C PHE A 336 -38.82 -53.26 39.75
N ARG A 337 -39.23 -53.62 38.53
CA ARG A 337 -38.31 -53.90 37.43
C ARG A 337 -38.19 -52.66 36.56
N LEU A 338 -37.01 -52.06 36.58
CA LEU A 338 -36.66 -50.85 35.85
C LEU A 338 -36.37 -51.20 34.36
N PRO A 339 -36.53 -50.24 33.44
CA PRO A 339 -36.23 -50.43 32.01
C PRO A 339 -34.76 -50.82 31.75
N ASN A 340 -33.85 -50.35 32.60
CA ASN A 340 -32.43 -50.68 32.59
C ASN A 340 -32.10 -52.12 33.04
N GLY A 341 -33.11 -52.93 33.39
CA GLY A 341 -32.97 -54.31 33.87
C GLY A 341 -32.66 -54.44 35.37
N GLN A 342 -32.47 -53.33 36.09
CA GLN A 342 -32.26 -53.36 37.53
C GLN A 342 -33.56 -53.67 38.27
N LYS A 343 -33.41 -54.33 39.42
CA LYS A 343 -34.51 -54.67 40.32
C LYS A 343 -34.36 -53.85 41.60
N CYS A 344 -35.38 -53.05 41.92
CA CYS A 344 -35.49 -52.36 43.20
C CYS A 344 -36.65 -52.97 43.99
N GLU A 345 -36.53 -53.04 45.30
CA GLU A 345 -37.54 -53.60 46.16
C GLU A 345 -37.74 -52.70 47.37
N ARG A 346 -38.98 -52.38 47.68
CA ARG A 346 -39.33 -51.49 48.77
C ARG A 346 -40.70 -51.84 49.34
N ARG A 347 -40.82 -51.74 50.67
CA ARG A 347 -42.08 -51.91 51.40
C ARG A 347 -42.87 -50.60 51.48
N PHE A 348 -44.19 -50.72 51.42
CA PHE A 348 -45.16 -49.62 51.53
C PHE A 348 -46.33 -50.07 52.42
N TYR A 349 -47.05 -49.14 53.03
CA TYR A 349 -48.27 -49.49 53.76
C TYR A 349 -49.39 -49.84 52.77
N ALA A 350 -50.17 -50.90 53.04
CA ALA A 350 -51.24 -51.32 52.12
C ALA A 350 -52.35 -50.27 51.95
N THR A 351 -52.49 -49.37 52.93
CA THR A 351 -53.40 -48.22 52.96
C THR A 351 -52.95 -47.03 52.13
N GLN A 352 -51.68 -46.98 51.70
CA GLN A 352 -51.19 -45.90 50.82
C GLN A 352 -51.79 -46.03 49.42
N THR A 353 -51.82 -44.92 48.69
CA THR A 353 -52.34 -44.87 47.33
C THR A 353 -51.29 -45.27 46.30
N VAL A 354 -51.73 -45.72 45.12
CA VAL A 354 -50.88 -46.04 43.97
C VAL A 354 -50.01 -44.83 43.54
N GLU A 355 -50.45 -43.60 43.80
CA GLU A 355 -49.68 -42.36 43.60
C GLU A 355 -48.27 -42.44 44.22
N ILE A 356 -48.12 -43.05 45.40
CA ILE A 356 -46.83 -43.14 46.08
C ILE A 356 -45.80 -43.98 45.32
N LEU A 357 -46.26 -44.94 44.50
CA LEU A 357 -45.39 -45.74 43.65
C LEU A 357 -44.87 -44.92 42.48
N TYR A 358 -45.70 -44.05 41.90
CA TYR A 358 -45.27 -43.09 40.88
C TYR A 358 -44.28 -42.08 41.45
N ASP A 359 -44.59 -41.50 42.62
CA ASP A 359 -43.66 -40.60 43.33
C ASP A 359 -42.31 -41.29 43.59
N PHE A 360 -42.30 -42.56 44.01
CA PHE A 360 -41.08 -43.31 44.23
C PHE A 360 -40.27 -43.54 42.95
N VAL A 361 -40.91 -43.95 41.85
CA VAL A 361 -40.21 -44.17 40.58
C VAL A 361 -39.67 -42.85 40.01
N GLU A 362 -40.38 -41.74 40.17
CA GLU A 362 -39.91 -40.41 39.79
C GLU A 362 -38.67 -39.96 40.59
N THR A 363 -38.45 -40.46 41.82
CA THR A 363 -37.20 -40.19 42.56
C THR A 363 -35.98 -40.93 41.99
N LEU A 364 -36.19 -41.95 41.15
CA LEU A 364 -35.14 -42.71 40.47
C LEU A 364 -34.69 -42.05 39.15
N ASP A 365 -35.05 -40.78 38.94
CA ASP A 365 -34.74 -39.98 37.74
C ASP A 365 -35.32 -40.56 36.43
N LEU A 366 -36.38 -41.35 36.53
CA LEU A 366 -37.18 -41.80 35.38
C LEU A 366 -38.33 -40.81 35.14
N SER A 367 -38.48 -40.39 33.88
CA SER A 367 -39.56 -39.53 33.40
C SER A 367 -40.39 -40.29 32.38
N ASP A 368 -41.67 -39.91 32.21
CA ASP A 368 -42.59 -40.46 31.20
C ASP A 368 -42.66 -42.00 31.21
N PHE A 369 -43.19 -42.56 32.31
CA PHE A 369 -43.31 -44.01 32.48
C PHE A 369 -44.71 -44.44 32.92
N GLU A 370 -45.01 -45.71 32.67
CA GLU A 370 -46.17 -46.41 33.19
C GLU A 370 -45.74 -47.57 34.09
N ILE A 371 -46.45 -47.75 35.20
CA ILE A 371 -46.26 -48.89 36.10
C ILE A 371 -47.27 -49.97 35.72
N VAL A 372 -46.78 -51.15 35.36
CA VAL A 372 -47.59 -52.26 34.83
C VAL A 372 -47.36 -53.54 35.63
N ILE A 373 -48.44 -54.24 35.97
CA ILE A 373 -48.42 -55.62 36.49
C ILE A 373 -48.56 -56.56 35.30
N ASN A 374 -47.75 -57.62 35.21
CA ASN A 374 -47.77 -58.51 34.04
C ASN A 374 -48.79 -59.67 34.12
N PHE A 375 -49.27 -60.05 35.31
CA PHE A 375 -50.21 -61.17 35.47
C PHE A 375 -51.23 -60.93 36.59
N PRO A 376 -52.50 -60.64 36.27
CA PRO A 376 -53.00 -60.25 34.94
C PRO A 376 -52.35 -58.93 34.46
N LEU A 377 -52.28 -58.72 33.15
CA LEU A 377 -51.72 -57.49 32.59
C LEU A 377 -52.59 -56.28 33.00
N LEU A 378 -52.10 -55.43 33.89
CA LEU A 378 -52.82 -54.27 34.39
C LEU A 378 -51.90 -53.05 34.44
N VAL A 379 -52.29 -51.98 33.74
CA VAL A 379 -51.64 -50.67 33.85
C VAL A 379 -52.23 -49.94 35.05
N LEU A 380 -51.38 -49.52 35.99
CA LEU A 380 -51.80 -48.83 37.21
C LEU A 380 -52.10 -47.35 36.93
N SER A 381 -53.14 -47.06 36.12
CA SER A 381 -53.49 -45.68 35.74
C SER A 381 -54.22 -44.92 36.85
N ASN A 382 -54.91 -45.62 37.75
CA ASN A 382 -55.69 -44.99 38.82
C ASN A 382 -54.83 -44.71 40.07
N LYS A 383 -54.31 -43.48 40.16
CA LYS A 383 -53.42 -43.04 41.25
C LYS A 383 -54.08 -42.95 42.62
N SER A 384 -55.41 -42.78 42.68
CA SER A 384 -56.15 -42.58 43.94
C SER A 384 -56.55 -43.88 44.66
N GLN A 385 -56.37 -45.04 44.01
CA GLN A 385 -56.70 -46.34 44.61
C GLN A 385 -55.61 -46.76 45.61
N THR A 386 -55.99 -47.47 46.69
CA THR A 386 -55.03 -48.02 47.65
C THR A 386 -54.25 -49.20 47.07
N LEU A 387 -53.05 -49.46 47.58
CA LEU A 387 -52.22 -50.60 47.14
C LEU A 387 -52.92 -51.94 47.35
N GLU A 388 -53.68 -52.08 48.44
CA GLU A 388 -54.52 -53.26 48.69
C GLU A 388 -55.61 -53.43 47.62
N ASN A 389 -56.37 -52.37 47.34
CA ASN A 389 -57.43 -52.41 46.34
C ASN A 389 -56.89 -52.62 44.91
N ALA A 390 -55.66 -52.17 44.64
CA ALA A 390 -54.97 -52.37 43.37
C ALA A 390 -54.39 -53.80 43.21
N GLY A 391 -54.55 -54.68 44.21
CA GLY A 391 -54.06 -56.06 44.17
C GLY A 391 -52.55 -56.18 44.35
N LEU A 392 -51.91 -55.20 44.99
CA LEU A 392 -50.46 -55.14 45.18
C LEU A 392 -49.98 -55.68 46.54
N PHE A 393 -50.92 -56.00 47.43
CA PHE A 393 -50.69 -56.59 48.76
C PHE A 393 -50.93 -58.12 48.73
N PRO A 394 -50.16 -58.96 49.45
CA PRO A 394 -49.03 -58.61 50.32
C PRO A 394 -47.69 -58.49 49.59
N LYS A 395 -47.53 -59.14 48.43
CA LYS A 395 -46.30 -59.07 47.60
C LYS A 395 -46.66 -58.93 46.14
N SER A 396 -46.02 -57.99 45.45
CA SER A 396 -46.25 -57.78 44.02
C SER A 396 -44.97 -57.39 43.28
N VAL A 397 -44.91 -57.77 42.00
CA VAL A 397 -43.85 -57.37 41.07
C VAL A 397 -44.46 -56.47 40.02
N VAL A 398 -43.95 -55.25 39.94
CA VAL A 398 -44.35 -54.23 38.97
C VAL A 398 -43.22 -53.98 37.98
N HIS A 399 -43.59 -53.72 36.74
CA HIS A 399 -42.69 -53.42 35.64
C HIS A 399 -42.88 -51.97 35.23
N ILE A 400 -41.78 -51.24 35.12
CA ILE A 400 -41.78 -49.85 34.65
C ILE A 400 -41.55 -49.89 33.14
N ARG A 401 -42.46 -49.28 32.38
CA ARG A 401 -42.34 -49.13 30.93
C ARG A 401 -42.18 -47.65 30.62
N GLU A 402 -41.16 -47.30 29.83
CA GLU A 402 -41.02 -45.96 29.30
C GLU A 402 -42.05 -45.72 28.19
N LEU A 403 -42.72 -44.57 28.24
CA LEU A 403 -43.57 -44.07 27.17
C LEU A 403 -42.65 -43.40 26.15
N SER A 404 -42.51 -44.03 24.99
CA SER A 404 -41.74 -43.52 23.84
C SER A 404 -42.39 -42.32 23.18
#